data_AF-A0A538U187-F1
#
_entry.id   AF-A0A538U187-F1
#
_cell.length_a   1.000
_cell.length_b   1.000
_cell.length_c   1.000
_cell.angle_alpha   90.00
_cell.angle_beta   90.00
_cell.angle_gamma   90.00
#
_symmetry.space_group_name_H-M   'P 1'
#
loop_
_entity.id
_entity.type
_entity.pdbx_description
1 polymer ?
#
loop_
_entity_poly.entity_id
_entity_poly.type
_entity_poly.pdbx_seq_one_letter_code
_entity_poly.pdbx_strand_id
1 'polypeptide(L)'
;MTESAGLLELHDLHLLESELDDRVAQARLRKLGLAMQPNPALERARQRVSESIDRRWMVLYERAYRRYGRGVAAVRDRVCQGCHITLPTSVSPTAARALTLCESCGRILYWG
;
A
#
# COMPACT_ATOMS: atom_id res chain seq x y z
N MET A 1 -16.85 -1.35 6.67
CA MET A 1 -15.85 -0.78 5.73
C MET A 1 -15.68 -1.74 4.57
N THR A 2 -15.47 -1.25 3.35
CA THR A 2 -15.17 -2.14 2.21
C THR A 2 -13.74 -2.66 2.35
N GLU A 3 -13.52 -3.93 2.01
CA GLU A 3 -12.21 -4.60 2.18
C GLU A 3 -11.05 -3.85 1.49
N SER A 4 -11.33 -3.17 0.37
CA SER A 4 -10.39 -2.29 -0.34
C SER A 4 -10.00 -1.01 0.41
N ALA A 5 -10.89 -0.46 1.23
CA ALA A 5 -10.62 0.79 1.95
C ALA A 5 -9.59 0.57 3.07
N GLY A 6 -9.71 -0.53 3.82
CA GLY A 6 -8.74 -0.88 4.87
C GLY A 6 -7.33 -1.11 4.29
N LEU A 7 -7.23 -1.77 3.13
CA LEU A 7 -5.94 -1.98 2.45
C LEU A 7 -5.30 -0.69 1.94
N LEU A 8 -6.09 0.25 1.42
CA LEU A 8 -5.58 1.56 1.03
C LEU A 8 -5.09 2.33 2.25
N GLU A 9 -5.87 2.36 3.33
CA GLU A 9 -5.47 3.02 4.58
C GLU A 9 -4.19 2.41 5.15
N LEU A 10 -4.07 1.07 5.18
CA LEU A 10 -2.84 0.39 5.58
C LEU A 10 -1.66 0.75 4.67
N HIS A 11 -1.91 0.88 3.36
CA HIS A 11 -0.89 1.27 2.41
C HIS A 11 -0.35 2.67 2.69
N ASP A 12 -1.25 3.63 2.90
CA ASP A 12 -0.91 5.02 3.20
C ASP A 12 -0.14 5.14 4.52
N LEU A 13 -0.55 4.42 5.55
CA LEU A 13 0.15 4.39 6.83
C LEU A 13 1.59 3.87 6.69
N HIS A 14 1.80 2.79 5.94
CA HIS A 14 3.15 2.28 5.68
C HIS A 14 4.01 3.26 4.86
N LEU A 15 3.42 4.00 3.90
CA LEU A 15 4.14 5.02 3.17
C LEU A 15 4.58 6.16 4.08
N LEU A 16 3.68 6.63 4.95
CA LEU A 16 3.99 7.66 5.94
C LEU A 16 5.11 7.20 6.89
N GLU A 17 5.04 5.97 7.40
CA GLU A 17 6.12 5.41 8.23
C GLU A 17 7.45 5.32 7.48
N SER A 18 7.44 4.87 6.22
CA SER A 18 8.64 4.81 5.39
C SER A 18 9.23 6.20 5.12
N GLU A 19 8.40 7.23 4.95
CA GLU A 19 8.85 8.61 4.77
C GLU A 19 9.46 9.17 6.06
N LEU A 20 8.86 8.85 7.20
CA LEU A 20 9.41 9.20 8.50
C LEU A 20 10.77 8.54 8.73
N ASP A 21 10.94 7.27 8.34
CA ASP A 21 12.17 6.52 8.57
C ASP A 21 13.29 6.81 7.55
N ASP A 22 13.03 7.61 6.51
CA ASP A 22 14.05 8.00 5.53
C ASP A 22 15.14 8.85 6.19
N ARG A 23 16.28 8.20 6.47
CA ARG A 23 17.44 8.80 7.13
C ARG A 23 18.02 9.97 6.35
N VAL A 24 17.95 9.95 5.02
CA VAL A 24 18.48 11.02 4.17
C VAL A 24 17.57 12.25 4.27
N ALA A 25 16.26 12.03 4.18
CA ALA A 25 15.27 13.09 4.37
C ALA A 25 15.37 13.69 5.79
N GLN A 26 15.43 12.84 6.83
CA GLN A 26 15.60 13.28 8.21
C GLN A 26 16.88 14.09 8.42
N ALA A 27 18.02 13.67 7.87
CA ALA A 27 19.27 14.40 8.00
C ALA A 27 19.18 15.80 7.36
N ARG A 28 18.48 15.93 6.23
CA ARG A 28 18.22 17.23 5.58
C ARG A 28 17.32 18.12 6.44
N LEU A 29 16.21 17.58 6.95
CA LEU A 29 15.30 18.31 7.82
C LEU A 29 15.99 18.79 9.10
N ARG A 30 16.80 17.95 9.75
CA ARG A 30 17.58 18.31 10.94
C ARG A 30 18.53 19.48 10.70
N LYS A 31 19.18 19.56 9.52
CA LYS A 31 20.04 20.70 9.15
C LYS A 31 19.27 22.01 9.02
N LEU A 32 17.97 21.93 8.71
CA LEU A 32 17.05 23.08 8.65
C LEU A 32 16.41 23.40 10.01
N GLY A 33 16.81 22.72 11.09
CA GLY A 33 16.18 22.87 12.41
C GLY A 33 14.81 22.20 12.53
N LEU A 34 14.40 21.43 11.53
CA LEU A 34 13.14 20.69 11.51
C LEU A 34 13.41 19.24 11.92
N ALA A 35 13.11 18.88 13.17
CA ALA A 35 13.23 17.49 13.63
C ALA A 35 11.86 16.83 13.67
N MET A 36 11.66 15.80 12.86
CA MET A 36 10.48 14.93 12.99
C MET A 36 10.67 14.01 14.18
N GLN A 37 9.61 13.87 14.99
CA GLN A 37 9.58 12.94 16.11
C GLN A 37 8.82 11.67 15.73
N PRO A 38 9.17 10.52 16.33
CA PRO A 38 8.37 9.30 16.21
C PRO A 38 6.92 9.60 16.61
N ASN A 39 5.96 9.18 15.79
CA ASN A 39 4.55 9.35 16.08
C ASN A 39 3.91 8.01 16.47
N PRO A 40 3.74 7.71 17.77
CA PRO A 40 3.13 6.45 18.21
C PRO A 40 1.64 6.32 17.81
N ALA A 41 1.01 7.39 17.30
CA ALA A 41 -0.33 7.30 16.73
C ALA A 41 -0.35 6.54 15.39
N LEU A 42 0.73 6.58 14.60
CA LEU A 42 0.83 5.85 13.33
C LEU A 42 0.84 4.34 13.56
N GLU A 43 1.70 3.87 14.46
CA GLU A 43 1.77 2.44 14.81
C GLU A 43 0.43 1.91 15.34
N ARG A 44 -0.25 2.70 16.20
CA ARG A 44 -1.60 2.35 16.70
C ARG A 44 -2.65 2.35 15.59
N ALA A 45 -2.60 3.30 14.66
CA ALA A 45 -3.51 3.31 13.52
C ALA A 45 -3.27 2.08 12.63
N ARG A 46 -2.00 1.79 12.32
CA ARG A 46 -1.57 0.64 11.51
C ARG A 46 -2.07 -0.67 12.11
N GLN A 47 -1.91 -0.85 13.42
CA GLN A 47 -2.38 -2.04 14.12
C GLN A 47 -3.91 -2.18 14.02
N ARG A 48 -4.68 -1.13 14.34
CA ARG A 48 -6.16 -1.17 14.25
C ARG A 48 -6.66 -1.49 12.85
N VAL A 49 -6.04 -0.91 11.82
CA VAL A 49 -6.43 -1.14 10.43
C VAL A 49 -6.07 -2.57 10.03
N SER A 50 -4.88 -3.05 10.40
CA SER A 50 -4.42 -4.42 10.11
C SER A 50 -5.36 -5.47 10.70
N GLU A 51 -5.89 -5.25 11.90
CA GLU A 51 -6.85 -6.14 12.57
C GLU A 51 -8.20 -6.22 11.85
N SER A 52 -8.54 -5.23 11.02
CA SER A 52 -9.80 -5.17 10.26
C SER A 52 -9.71 -5.79 8.86
N ILE A 53 -8.51 -6.16 8.40
CA ILE A 53 -8.27 -6.70 7.06
C ILE A 53 -8.21 -8.23 7.14
N ASP A 54 -8.85 -8.92 6.19
CA ASP A 54 -8.76 -10.37 6.09
C ASP A 54 -7.30 -10.83 5.97
N ARG A 55 -6.95 -11.87 6.74
CA ARG A 55 -5.58 -12.39 6.84
C ARG A 55 -4.99 -12.77 5.48
N ARG A 56 -5.80 -13.26 4.55
CA ARG A 56 -5.37 -13.58 3.18
C ARG A 56 -4.80 -12.34 2.49
N TRP A 57 -5.49 -11.21 2.58
CA TRP A 57 -5.04 -9.96 1.96
C TRP A 57 -3.83 -9.37 2.66
N MET A 58 -3.77 -9.46 3.99
CA MET A 58 -2.58 -9.05 4.74
C MET A 58 -1.31 -9.77 4.27
N VAL A 59 -1.36 -11.09 4.11
CA VAL A 59 -0.21 -11.88 3.65
C VAL A 59 0.23 -11.48 2.24
N LEU A 60 -0.72 -11.22 1.34
CA LEU A 60 -0.45 -10.80 -0.03
C LEU A 60 0.13 -9.38 -0.09
N TYR A 61 -0.45 -8.46 0.67
CA TYR A 61 0.02 -7.09 0.82
C TYR A 61 1.46 -7.06 1.34
N GLU A 62 1.75 -7.75 2.45
CA GLU A 62 3.08 -7.77 3.06
C GLU A 62 4.13 -8.34 2.12
N ARG A 63 3.81 -9.41 1.39
CA ARG A 63 4.72 -10.00 0.39
C ARG A 63 5.13 -8.98 -0.66
N ALA A 64 4.17 -8.25 -1.21
CA ALA A 64 4.44 -7.23 -2.22
C ALA A 64 5.14 -6.00 -1.63
N TYR A 65 4.74 -5.56 -0.44
CA TYR A 65 5.34 -4.44 0.27
C TYR A 65 6.82 -4.70 0.59
N ARG A 66 7.17 -5.87 1.14
CA ARG A 66 8.57 -6.23 1.42
C ARG A 66 9.45 -6.25 0.17
N ARG A 67 8.88 -6.60 -0.99
CA ARG A 67 9.63 -6.66 -2.25
C ARG A 67 9.80 -5.30 -2.93
N TYR A 68 8.81 -4.42 -2.82
CA TYR A 68 8.74 -3.21 -3.65
C TYR A 68 8.52 -1.90 -2.88
N GLY A 69 8.42 -1.94 -1.55
CA GLY A 69 7.99 -0.81 -0.72
C GLY A 69 6.53 -0.40 -0.93
N ARG A 70 5.77 -1.13 -1.75
CA ARG A 70 4.35 -0.87 -2.05
C ARG A 70 3.58 -2.17 -2.27
N GLY A 71 2.53 -2.39 -1.47
CA GLY A 71 1.69 -3.58 -1.56
C GLY A 71 0.49 -3.44 -2.51
N VAL A 72 0.07 -2.20 -2.81
CA VAL A 72 -1.06 -1.88 -3.68
C VAL A 72 -0.55 -1.18 -4.95
N ALA A 73 -1.24 -1.40 -6.07
CA ALA A 73 -1.03 -0.70 -7.33
C ALA A 73 -2.37 -0.25 -7.91
N ALA A 74 -2.45 1.01 -8.33
CA ALA A 74 -3.58 1.48 -9.12
C ALA A 74 -3.61 0.79 -10.49
N VAL A 75 -4.79 0.70 -11.08
CA VAL A 75 -4.97 0.32 -12.47
C VAL A 75 -5.50 1.52 -13.26
N ARG A 76 -4.87 1.81 -14.39
CA ARG A 76 -5.31 2.84 -15.35
C ARG A 76 -5.21 2.27 -16.74
N ASP A 77 -6.27 2.39 -17.55
CA ASP A 77 -6.31 1.85 -18.91
C ASP A 77 -5.92 0.36 -19.02
N ARG A 78 -6.33 -0.43 -18.02
CA ARG A 78 -5.93 -1.84 -17.83
C ARG A 78 -4.43 -2.06 -17.60
N VAL A 79 -3.67 -1.03 -17.25
CA VAL A 79 -2.24 -1.14 -16.93
C VAL A 79 -2.03 -1.09 -15.43
N CYS A 80 -1.32 -2.08 -14.89
CA CYS A 80 -0.87 -2.08 -13.51
C CYS A 80 0.20 -1.00 -13.31
N GLN A 81 -0.08 0.03 -12.52
CA GLN A 81 0.84 1.15 -12.29
C GLN A 81 2.05 0.79 -11.41
N GLY A 82 2.12 -0.45 -10.90
CA GLY A 82 3.26 -0.93 -10.12
C GLY A 82 4.36 -1.57 -10.96
N CYS A 83 4.03 -2.21 -12.07
CA CYS A 83 5.00 -2.89 -12.96
C CYS A 83 4.83 -2.56 -14.45
N HIS A 84 3.85 -1.71 -14.80
CA HIS A 84 3.58 -1.22 -16.15
C HIS A 84 3.21 -2.31 -17.16
N ILE A 85 2.67 -3.45 -16.70
CA ILE A 85 2.13 -4.47 -17.60
C ILE A 85 0.65 -4.22 -17.89
N THR A 86 0.24 -4.50 -19.13
CA THR A 86 -1.17 -4.58 -19.52
C THR A 86 -1.79 -5.84 -18.93
N LEU A 87 -2.89 -5.67 -18.21
CA LEU A 87 -3.63 -6.74 -17.57
C LEU A 87 -4.47 -7.50 -18.61
N PRO A 88 -4.57 -8.84 -18.48
CA PRO A 88 -5.49 -9.64 -19.29
C PRO A 88 -6.94 -9.16 -19.14
N THR A 89 -7.78 -9.38 -20.15
CA THR A 89 -9.21 -9.03 -20.13
C THR A 89 -10.01 -9.80 -19.06
N SER A 90 -9.51 -10.95 -18.61
CA SER A 90 -10.05 -11.73 -17.49
C SER A 90 -9.88 -11.00 -16.15
N VAL A 91 -8.88 -10.12 -16.03
CA VAL A 91 -8.66 -9.29 -14.85
C VAL A 91 -9.43 -7.99 -15.05
N SER A 92 -10.71 -8.02 -14.69
CA SER A 92 -11.62 -6.89 -14.79
C SER A 92 -12.30 -6.66 -13.43
N PRO A 93 -12.55 -5.40 -13.02
CA PRO A 93 -13.40 -5.13 -11.88
C PRO A 93 -14.82 -5.56 -12.25
N THR A 94 -15.24 -6.74 -11.77
CA THR A 94 -16.67 -7.07 -11.74
C THR A 94 -17.34 -6.15 -10.72
N ALA A 95 -18.63 -5.82 -10.94
CA ALA A 95 -19.38 -4.81 -10.19
C ALA A 95 -19.46 -4.99 -8.65
N ALA A 96 -18.86 -6.04 -8.09
CA ALA A 96 -18.85 -6.37 -6.67
C ALA A 96 -17.43 -6.72 -6.16
N ARG A 97 -16.53 -5.73 -6.09
CA ARG A 97 -15.48 -5.64 -5.05
C ARG A 97 -14.53 -6.85 -4.82
N ALA A 98 -14.21 -7.65 -5.83
CA ALA A 98 -13.09 -8.58 -5.70
C ALA A 98 -11.78 -7.79 -5.82
N LEU A 99 -11.08 -7.59 -4.71
CA LEU A 99 -9.65 -7.25 -4.78
C LEU A 99 -8.98 -8.31 -5.65
N THR A 100 -8.17 -7.87 -6.61
CA THR A 100 -7.43 -8.76 -7.52
C THR A 100 -5.94 -8.54 -7.36
N LEU A 101 -5.12 -9.49 -7.79
CA LEU A 101 -3.67 -9.34 -7.79
C LEU A 101 -3.17 -9.11 -9.22
N CYS A 102 -2.07 -8.37 -9.36
CA CYS A 102 -1.30 -8.38 -10.58
C CYS A 102 -0.57 -9.72 -10.70
N GLU A 103 -0.82 -10.50 -11.75
CA GLU A 103 -0.15 -11.78 -11.97
C GLU A 103 1.36 -11.64 -12.21
N SER A 104 1.82 -10.47 -12.65
CA SER A 104 3.22 -10.18 -12.93
C SER A 104 4.02 -9.79 -11.68
N CYS A 105 3.50 -8.88 -10.85
CA CYS A 105 4.24 -8.35 -9.69
C CYS A 105 3.64 -8.72 -8.32
N GLY A 106 2.45 -9.32 -8.29
CA GLY A 106 1.80 -9.76 -7.06
C GLY A 106 1.23 -8.64 -6.17
N ARG A 107 1.25 -7.37 -6.61
CA ARG A 107 0.57 -6.27 -5.90
C ARG A 107 -0.93 -6.41 -6.00
N ILE A 108 -1.62 -5.97 -4.95
CA ILE A 108 -3.08 -5.83 -4.93
C ILE A 108 -3.48 -4.70 -5.88
N LEU A 109 -4.41 -4.99 -6.78
CA LEU A 109 -4.91 -4.04 -7.78
C LEU A 109 -6.07 -3.25 -7.21
N TYR A 110 -5.95 -1.93 -7.32
CA TYR A 110 -7.01 -0.98 -7.00
C TYR A 110 -7.57 -0.36 -8.27
N TRP A 111 -8.87 -0.59 -8.49
CA TRP A 111 -9.67 -0.12 -9.62
C TRP A 111 -10.56 1.05 -9.17
N GLY A 112 -9.92 2.11 -8.68
CA GLY A 112 -10.60 3.36 -8.32
C GLY A 112 -10.86 4.26 -9.50
#